data_AF-A0A1W6YUK2-F1
#
_entry.id   AF-A0A1W6YUK2-F1
#
_cell.length_a   1.000
_cell.length_b   1.000
_cell.length_c   1.000
_cell.angle_alpha   90.00
_cell.angle_beta   90.00
_cell.angle_gamma   90.00
#
_symmetry.space_group_name_H-M   'P 1'
#
loop_
_entity.id
_entity.type
_entity.pdbx_description
1 polymer ?
#
loop_
_entity_poly.entity_id
_entity_poly.type
_entity_poly.pdbx_seq_one_letter_code
_entity_poly.pdbx_strand_id
1 'polypeptide(L)'
;MDLIVARPEGLYCPPGDFYIDPWRPVERAIITHAHSDHARAGHAHYLASAAGAGVLRARVGDVDLDAMPYGETRVHNGVRITLFPAGHVLGSAQVRLEHGGQVWVASGDYKLQEDGTCDPFEPVPCDVFITESTFGLPVYRWDDVAQVRADINAWWAANAAEGRASILYCYAFGKAQRILHGLDASIGPIVAHGAVEGLNRVYRTSGVVMPPTITVSEIADPADLRRALVLAPPSARGTPWTRRFGEHADAFASGWMRLRGARRRRGVDRGFVMSDHADWPGLGKAIRATGAERVIVTHGSVAVLVRWLNELGLRGESFTTEYGAEEDEGGPDKEQGATRADASDEVASDGAEAVASAQAASETRARLPSDPDAGDDPEDPAS
;
A
#
# COMPACT_ATOMS: atom_id res chain seq x y z
N MET A 1 -33.44 8.76 -1.28
CA MET A 1 -32.84 7.43 -1.53
C MET A 1 -31.38 7.55 -1.13
N ASP A 2 -30.79 6.54 -0.51
CA ASP A 2 -29.40 6.64 -0.08
C ASP A 2 -28.46 6.72 -1.29
N LEU A 3 -27.48 7.64 -1.23
CA LEU A 3 -26.55 7.91 -2.32
C LEU A 3 -25.46 6.82 -2.42
N ILE A 4 -25.16 6.15 -1.30
CA ILE A 4 -24.30 4.97 -1.25
C ILE A 4 -25.06 3.84 -0.55
N VAL A 5 -25.02 2.64 -1.09
CA VAL A 5 -25.61 1.42 -0.52
C VAL A 5 -24.63 0.25 -0.59
N ALA A 6 -24.61 -0.60 0.43
CA ALA A 6 -23.81 -1.82 0.39
C ALA A 6 -24.40 -2.86 -0.60
N ARG A 7 -23.52 -3.51 -1.37
CA ARG A 7 -23.82 -4.62 -2.28
C ARG A 7 -22.76 -5.72 -2.14
N PRO A 8 -22.99 -6.95 -2.64
CA PRO A 8 -21.99 -8.03 -2.62
C PRO A 8 -20.68 -7.70 -3.35
N GLU A 9 -20.67 -6.70 -4.23
CA GLU A 9 -19.48 -6.23 -4.96
C GLU A 9 -18.74 -5.09 -4.26
N GLY A 10 -19.33 -4.41 -3.27
CA GLY A 10 -18.74 -3.25 -2.58
C GLY A 10 -19.75 -2.16 -2.20
N LEU A 11 -19.26 -0.96 -1.93
CA LEU A 11 -20.10 0.23 -1.68
C LEU A 11 -20.53 0.85 -3.01
N TYR A 12 -21.81 0.72 -3.37
CA TYR A 12 -22.35 1.13 -4.67
C TYR A 12 -23.05 2.50 -4.62
N CYS A 13 -22.88 3.32 -5.66
CA CYS A 13 -23.59 4.59 -5.84
C CYS A 13 -24.71 4.46 -6.90
N PRO A 14 -26.00 4.32 -6.52
CA PRO A 14 -27.08 4.05 -7.46
C PRO A 14 -27.32 5.07 -8.58
N PRO A 15 -27.29 6.39 -8.35
CA PRO A 15 -27.41 7.37 -9.45
C PRO A 15 -26.09 7.54 -10.23
N GLY A 16 -24.97 7.07 -9.68
CA GLY A 16 -23.66 7.13 -10.32
C GLY A 16 -23.36 5.96 -11.25
N ASP A 17 -23.85 4.76 -10.92
CA ASP A 17 -23.43 3.47 -11.53
C ASP A 17 -21.91 3.23 -11.44
N PHE A 18 -21.39 3.38 -10.23
CA PHE A 18 -20.01 3.06 -9.86
C PHE A 18 -19.94 2.53 -8.43
N TYR A 19 -18.82 1.91 -8.07
CA TYR A 19 -18.52 1.41 -6.73
C TYR A 19 -17.34 2.18 -6.11
N ILE A 20 -17.28 2.23 -4.79
CA ILE A 20 -16.13 2.68 -3.99
C ILE A 20 -15.50 1.44 -3.35
N ASP A 21 -14.19 1.28 -3.50
CA ASP A 21 -13.38 0.15 -3.04
C ASP A 21 -14.08 -1.23 -3.21
N PRO A 22 -14.40 -1.63 -4.46
CA PRO A 22 -15.13 -2.86 -4.73
C PRO A 22 -14.29 -4.12 -4.51
N TRP A 23 -14.90 -5.12 -3.87
CA TRP A 23 -14.28 -6.41 -3.56
C TRP A 23 -14.20 -7.36 -4.76
N ARG A 24 -14.86 -7.01 -5.88
CA ARG A 24 -15.04 -7.84 -7.08
C ARG A 24 -14.87 -7.02 -8.37
N PRO A 25 -14.51 -7.63 -9.51
CA PRO A 25 -14.53 -6.98 -10.81
C PRO A 25 -15.85 -6.24 -11.09
N VAL A 26 -15.75 -4.97 -11.51
CA VAL A 26 -16.89 -4.09 -11.81
C VAL A 26 -16.52 -3.14 -12.95
N GLU A 27 -17.53 -2.53 -13.57
CA GLU A 27 -17.38 -1.57 -14.65
C GLU A 27 -16.62 -0.29 -14.22
N ARG A 28 -16.98 0.32 -13.09
CA ARG A 28 -16.35 1.56 -12.58
C ARG A 28 -16.05 1.46 -11.09
N ALA A 29 -14.77 1.64 -10.74
CA ALA A 29 -14.27 1.61 -9.37
C ALA A 29 -13.61 2.94 -9.01
N ILE A 30 -14.08 3.60 -7.95
CA ILE A 30 -13.36 4.66 -7.25
C ILE A 30 -12.55 4.00 -6.14
N ILE A 31 -11.24 4.21 -6.14
CA ILE A 31 -10.31 3.63 -5.17
C ILE A 31 -9.87 4.71 -4.18
N THR A 32 -10.13 4.51 -2.89
CA THR A 32 -9.68 5.41 -1.82
C THR A 32 -8.17 5.35 -1.66
N HIS A 33 -7.59 4.14 -1.64
CA HIS A 33 -6.15 3.92 -1.45
C HIS A 33 -5.71 2.50 -1.84
N ALA A 34 -4.40 2.25 -1.91
CA ALA A 34 -3.82 1.05 -2.51
C ALA A 34 -3.46 -0.12 -1.54
N HIS A 35 -4.28 -0.38 -0.51
CA HIS A 35 -4.20 -1.66 0.24
C HIS A 35 -4.96 -2.79 -0.50
N SER A 36 -4.62 -4.04 -0.21
CA SER A 36 -5.06 -5.25 -0.94
C SER A 36 -6.57 -5.54 -0.85
N ASP A 37 -7.20 -5.04 0.19
CA ASP A 37 -8.62 -5.20 0.50
C ASP A 37 -9.49 -4.07 -0.07
N HIS A 38 -8.92 -2.89 -0.31
CA HIS A 38 -9.56 -1.73 -0.96
C HIS A 38 -9.30 -1.67 -2.49
N ALA A 39 -8.07 -1.94 -2.94
CA ALA A 39 -7.66 -1.85 -4.34
C ALA A 39 -7.43 -3.24 -4.96
N ARG A 40 -8.29 -3.64 -5.90
CA ARG A 40 -8.23 -4.93 -6.57
C ARG A 40 -8.04 -4.76 -8.08
N ALA A 41 -7.49 -5.78 -8.72
CA ALA A 41 -7.33 -5.81 -10.18
C ALA A 41 -8.61 -6.35 -10.87
N GLY A 42 -8.80 -6.01 -12.14
CA GLY A 42 -9.87 -6.53 -12.99
C GLY A 42 -11.16 -5.71 -13.05
N HIS A 43 -11.23 -4.52 -12.43
CA HIS A 43 -12.26 -3.53 -12.80
C HIS A 43 -11.96 -2.95 -14.20
N ALA A 44 -12.98 -2.46 -14.92
CA ALA A 44 -12.78 -1.94 -16.29
C ALA A 44 -12.21 -0.52 -16.30
N HIS A 45 -12.72 0.37 -15.44
CA HIS A 45 -12.21 1.74 -15.25
C HIS A 45 -11.95 2.05 -13.77
N TYR A 46 -10.85 2.76 -13.50
CA TYR A 46 -10.43 3.20 -12.17
C TYR A 46 -10.43 4.73 -12.08
N LEU A 47 -10.91 5.26 -10.95
CA LEU A 47 -10.72 6.65 -10.53
C LEU A 47 -9.98 6.65 -9.18
N ALA A 48 -8.86 7.35 -9.09
CA ALA A 48 -8.12 7.50 -7.82
C ALA A 48 -7.41 8.87 -7.76
N SER A 49 -6.77 9.17 -6.62
CA SER A 49 -6.01 10.41 -6.49
C SER A 49 -4.77 10.40 -7.39
N ALA A 50 -4.42 11.56 -7.94
CA ALA A 50 -3.20 11.73 -8.74
C ALA A 50 -1.93 11.42 -7.93
N ALA A 51 -1.92 11.76 -6.63
CA ALA A 51 -0.84 11.42 -5.70
C ALA A 51 -0.69 9.89 -5.49
N GLY A 52 -1.79 9.13 -5.56
CA GLY A 52 -1.82 7.68 -5.40
C GLY A 52 -1.53 6.88 -6.66
N ALA A 53 -1.54 7.50 -7.85
CA ALA A 53 -1.50 6.79 -9.13
C ALA A 53 -0.27 5.86 -9.30
N GLY A 54 0.88 6.22 -8.71
CA GLY A 54 2.08 5.39 -8.71
C GLY A 54 1.96 4.14 -7.83
N VAL A 55 1.48 4.29 -6.58
CA VAL A 55 1.32 3.16 -5.65
C VAL A 55 0.16 2.25 -6.04
N LEU A 56 -0.89 2.80 -6.67
CA LEU A 56 -1.99 2.02 -7.22
C LEU A 56 -1.53 1.13 -8.39
N ARG A 57 -0.84 1.69 -9.40
CA ARG A 57 -0.28 0.87 -10.51
C ARG A 57 0.72 -0.17 -10.02
N ALA A 58 1.51 0.14 -8.99
CA ALA A 58 2.42 -0.83 -8.37
C ALA A 58 1.70 -1.97 -7.61
N ARG A 59 0.38 -1.89 -7.41
CA ARG A 59 -0.44 -2.90 -6.71
C ARG A 59 -1.40 -3.65 -7.65
N VAL A 60 -2.13 -2.96 -8.52
CA VAL A 60 -3.14 -3.57 -9.41
C VAL A 60 -2.64 -3.82 -10.84
N GLY A 61 -1.42 -3.40 -11.16
CA GLY A 61 -0.84 -3.46 -12.50
C GLY A 61 -1.13 -2.21 -13.33
N ASP A 62 -0.87 -2.28 -14.64
CA ASP A 62 -1.28 -1.22 -15.57
C ASP A 62 -2.77 -1.37 -15.91
N VAL A 63 -3.53 -0.30 -15.69
CA VAL A 63 -4.99 -0.26 -15.74
C VAL A 63 -5.46 1.10 -16.26
N ASP A 64 -6.67 1.15 -16.81
CA ASP A 64 -7.30 2.41 -17.22
C ASP A 64 -7.64 3.26 -15.98
N LEU A 65 -6.78 4.23 -15.69
CA LEU A 65 -6.78 5.02 -14.46
C LEU A 65 -6.91 6.51 -14.76
N ASP A 66 -8.08 7.05 -14.44
CA ASP A 66 -8.32 8.47 -14.28
C ASP A 66 -7.70 8.94 -12.95
N ALA A 67 -6.60 9.67 -13.06
CA ALA A 67 -5.78 10.11 -11.93
C ALA A 67 -6.11 11.58 -11.58
N MET A 68 -6.97 11.79 -10.59
CA MET A 68 -7.56 13.11 -10.30
C MET A 68 -6.84 13.83 -9.14
N PRO A 69 -6.40 15.09 -9.31
CA PRO A 69 -5.91 15.93 -8.21
C PRO A 69 -6.95 16.11 -7.09
N TYR A 70 -6.50 16.30 -5.85
CA TYR A 70 -7.40 16.59 -4.74
C TYR A 70 -8.14 17.92 -4.97
N GLY A 71 -9.39 18.00 -4.54
CA GLY A 71 -10.26 19.17 -4.71
C GLY A 71 -10.86 19.33 -6.11
N GLU A 72 -10.38 18.61 -7.14
CA GLU A 72 -11.03 18.62 -8.46
C GLU A 72 -12.38 17.86 -8.45
N THR A 73 -13.37 18.42 -9.14
CA THR A 73 -14.66 17.76 -9.37
C THR A 73 -14.70 17.13 -10.76
N ARG A 74 -15.06 15.84 -10.83
CA ARG A 74 -15.65 15.24 -12.04
C ARG A 74 -17.16 15.05 -11.86
N VAL A 75 -17.90 15.01 -12.96
CA VAL A 75 -19.35 14.76 -12.98
C VAL A 75 -19.61 13.50 -13.78
N HIS A 76 -20.28 12.53 -13.17
CA HIS A 76 -20.63 11.26 -13.81
C HIS A 76 -22.08 10.91 -13.46
N ASN A 77 -22.92 10.68 -14.49
CA ASN A 77 -24.36 10.42 -14.35
C ASN A 77 -25.12 11.43 -13.45
N GLY A 78 -24.66 12.68 -13.39
CA GLY A 78 -25.24 13.74 -12.56
C GLY A 78 -24.84 13.68 -11.08
N VAL A 79 -23.94 12.78 -10.68
CA VAL A 79 -23.25 12.80 -9.39
C VAL A 79 -21.96 13.62 -9.55
N ARG A 80 -21.70 14.55 -8.64
CA ARG A 80 -20.38 15.19 -8.51
C ARG A 80 -19.50 14.31 -7.65
N ILE A 81 -18.28 14.04 -8.11
CA ILE A 81 -17.26 13.27 -7.41
C ILE A 81 -16.09 14.21 -7.13
N THR A 82 -15.55 14.22 -5.91
CA THR A 82 -14.34 14.99 -5.55
C THR A 82 -13.55 14.20 -4.51
N LEU A 83 -12.23 14.16 -4.66
CA LEU A 83 -11.31 13.47 -3.74
C LEU A 83 -10.63 14.47 -2.81
N PHE A 84 -10.51 14.12 -1.53
CA PHE A 84 -9.82 14.92 -0.50
C PHE A 84 -8.81 14.05 0.26
N PRO A 85 -7.69 14.59 0.76
CA PRO A 85 -6.70 13.82 1.53
C PRO A 85 -7.28 13.07 2.74
N ALA A 86 -6.91 11.80 2.92
CA ALA A 86 -7.28 10.99 4.09
C ALA A 86 -6.14 10.83 5.11
N GLY A 87 -4.90 11.18 4.76
CA GLY A 87 -3.73 11.09 5.66
C GLY A 87 -3.26 9.69 6.03
N HIS A 88 -3.92 8.62 5.57
CA HIS A 88 -3.58 7.24 5.91
C HIS A 88 -2.26 6.80 5.28
N VAL A 89 -2.18 6.83 3.95
CA VAL A 89 -0.99 6.50 3.13
C VAL A 89 -0.86 7.44 1.93
N LEU A 90 0.24 7.34 1.17
CA LEU A 90 0.46 8.15 -0.02
C LEU A 90 -0.70 7.98 -1.02
N GLY A 91 -1.36 9.09 -1.34
CA GLY A 91 -2.52 9.10 -2.22
C GLY A 91 -3.85 8.65 -1.62
N SER A 92 -3.93 8.39 -0.31
CA SER A 92 -5.18 8.01 0.34
C SER A 92 -6.21 9.13 0.31
N ALA A 93 -7.43 8.80 -0.12
CA ALA A 93 -8.45 9.78 -0.48
C ALA A 93 -9.83 9.45 0.11
N GLN A 94 -10.44 10.47 0.73
CA GLN A 94 -11.85 10.49 1.04
C GLN A 94 -12.64 10.79 -0.24
N VAL A 95 -13.70 10.02 -0.51
CA VAL A 95 -14.57 10.18 -1.68
C VAL A 95 -15.80 11.00 -1.30
N ARG A 96 -15.84 12.28 -1.70
CA ARG A 96 -17.01 13.15 -1.56
C ARG A 96 -17.91 13.01 -2.78
N LEU A 97 -19.17 12.68 -2.55
CA LEU A 97 -20.23 12.61 -3.56
C LEU A 97 -21.29 13.68 -3.30
N GLU A 98 -21.72 14.41 -4.33
CA GLU A 98 -22.89 15.29 -4.28
C GLU A 98 -23.93 14.88 -5.32
N HIS A 99 -25.19 14.69 -4.88
CA HIS A 99 -26.31 14.44 -5.78
C HIS A 99 -27.63 14.82 -5.11
N GLY A 100 -28.59 15.35 -5.89
CA GLY A 100 -29.95 15.64 -5.39
C GLY A 100 -30.04 16.66 -4.24
N GLY A 101 -28.99 17.46 -4.02
CA GLY A 101 -28.89 18.37 -2.87
C GLY A 101 -28.35 17.73 -1.58
N GLN A 102 -27.88 16.47 -1.63
CA GLN A 102 -27.22 15.79 -0.52
C GLN A 102 -25.71 15.63 -0.78
N VAL A 103 -24.92 15.64 0.30
CA VAL A 103 -23.47 15.42 0.31
C VAL A 103 -23.15 14.20 1.18
N TRP A 104 -22.54 13.18 0.57
CA TRP A 104 -22.01 12.00 1.26
C TRP A 104 -20.49 11.98 1.16
N VAL A 105 -19.80 11.50 2.20
CA VAL A 105 -18.35 11.27 2.17
C VAL A 105 -18.06 9.86 2.66
N ALA A 106 -17.34 9.08 1.87
CA ALA A 106 -16.70 7.85 2.33
C ALA A 106 -15.23 8.15 2.66
N SER A 107 -14.78 7.86 3.88
CA SER A 107 -13.45 8.25 4.32
C SER A 107 -12.31 7.46 3.67
N GLY A 108 -12.58 6.21 3.26
CA GLY A 108 -11.53 5.18 3.19
C GLY A 108 -10.94 4.94 4.60
N ASP A 109 -9.74 4.38 4.66
CA ASP A 109 -8.94 4.46 5.89
C ASP A 109 -8.29 5.83 6.02
N TYR A 110 -8.18 6.33 7.26
CA TYR A 110 -7.70 7.69 7.54
C TYR A 110 -6.95 7.79 8.88
N LYS A 111 -6.05 8.78 9.01
CA LYS A 111 -5.48 9.16 10.32
C LYS A 111 -5.29 10.67 10.44
N LEU A 112 -5.40 11.15 11.68
CA LEU A 112 -5.26 12.57 12.01
C LEU A 112 -3.88 12.92 12.60
N GLN A 113 -2.93 11.98 12.56
CA GLN A 113 -1.51 12.22 12.89
C GLN A 113 -0.73 12.47 11.60
N GLU A 114 -0.30 13.72 11.40
CA GLU A 114 0.65 14.08 10.35
C GLU A 114 2.00 13.38 10.56
N ASP A 115 2.64 12.94 9.48
CA ASP A 115 3.92 12.24 9.54
C ASP A 115 4.93 12.57 8.43
N GLY A 116 4.55 13.38 7.42
CA GLY A 116 5.43 13.77 6.31
C GLY A 116 5.53 12.77 5.16
N THR A 117 4.73 11.69 5.16
CA THR A 117 4.74 10.65 4.10
C THR A 117 3.52 10.65 3.17
N CYS A 118 2.52 11.48 3.47
CA CYS A 118 1.32 11.69 2.68
C CYS A 118 0.64 13.01 3.07
N ASP A 119 -0.30 13.47 2.24
CA ASP A 119 -1.09 14.69 2.48
C ASP A 119 -1.95 14.56 3.76
N PRO A 120 -1.92 15.53 4.70
CA PRO A 120 -2.70 15.50 5.94
C PRO A 120 -4.21 15.33 5.73
N PHE A 121 -4.89 14.61 6.62
CA PHE A 121 -6.36 14.47 6.61
C PHE A 121 -7.08 15.83 6.56
N GLU A 122 -7.88 16.06 5.51
CA GLU A 122 -8.68 17.27 5.34
C GLU A 122 -10.12 17.03 5.83
N PRO A 123 -10.65 17.76 6.83
CA PRO A 123 -12.03 17.57 7.27
C PRO A 123 -13.05 18.02 6.22
N VAL A 124 -13.82 17.08 5.66
CA VAL A 124 -14.81 17.34 4.61
C VAL A 124 -16.22 17.47 5.18
N PRO A 125 -16.93 18.61 5.02
CA PRO A 125 -18.32 18.75 5.46
C PRO A 125 -19.30 17.91 4.63
N CYS A 126 -20.22 17.20 5.29
CA CYS A 126 -21.23 16.35 4.65
C CYS A 126 -22.46 16.08 5.52
N ASP A 127 -23.56 15.61 4.91
CA ASP A 127 -24.77 15.18 5.63
C ASP A 127 -24.60 13.75 6.20
N VAL A 128 -23.87 12.91 5.47
CA VAL A 128 -23.61 11.51 5.80
C VAL A 128 -22.13 11.18 5.65
N PHE A 129 -21.52 10.67 6.72
CA PHE A 129 -20.12 10.23 6.75
C PHE A 129 -20.03 8.72 6.91
N ILE A 130 -19.35 8.04 5.98
CA ILE A 130 -19.00 6.62 6.10
C ILE A 130 -17.55 6.55 6.62
N THR A 131 -17.34 5.88 7.76
CA THR A 131 -16.06 5.86 8.51
C THR A 131 -15.56 4.45 8.77
N GLU A 132 -14.25 4.23 8.65
CA GLU A 132 -13.57 3.08 9.25
C GLU A 132 -13.75 3.06 10.78
N SER A 133 -13.51 1.89 11.40
CA SER A 133 -13.35 1.77 12.85
C SER A 133 -12.36 0.67 13.28
N THR A 134 -11.26 0.51 12.53
CA THR A 134 -10.19 -0.47 12.77
C THR A 134 -9.74 -0.44 14.24
N PHE A 135 -9.59 0.76 14.79
CA PHE A 135 -9.27 0.99 16.21
C PHE A 135 -10.39 1.69 16.99
N GLY A 136 -11.65 1.36 16.66
CA GLY A 136 -12.89 1.85 17.29
C GLY A 136 -13.16 1.38 18.72
N LEU A 137 -12.15 1.29 19.59
CA LEU A 137 -12.30 1.02 21.03
C LEU A 137 -11.59 2.11 21.87
N PRO A 138 -12.18 2.60 22.99
CA PRO A 138 -11.60 3.67 23.84
C PRO A 138 -10.19 3.46 24.40
N VAL A 139 -9.68 2.22 24.34
CA VAL A 139 -8.32 1.81 24.75
C VAL A 139 -7.25 2.20 23.71
N TYR A 140 -7.63 2.31 22.43
CA TYR A 140 -6.73 2.74 21.38
C TYR A 140 -6.59 4.25 21.39
N ARG A 141 -5.37 4.67 21.68
CA ARG A 141 -4.90 6.04 21.78
C ARG A 141 -3.46 6.04 21.33
N TRP A 142 -3.11 6.84 20.34
CA TRP A 142 -1.75 6.86 19.80
C TRP A 142 -0.83 7.69 20.68
N ASP A 143 0.40 7.21 20.80
CA ASP A 143 1.48 7.97 21.40
C ASP A 143 2.01 8.98 20.36
N ASP A 144 2.75 9.99 20.80
CA ASP A 144 3.19 11.08 19.91
C ASP A 144 4.16 10.59 18.81
N VAL A 145 4.03 11.16 17.60
CA VAL A 145 4.81 10.72 16.43
C VAL A 145 6.30 10.99 16.60
N ALA A 146 6.69 12.13 17.19
CA ALA A 146 8.09 12.43 17.46
C ALA A 146 8.63 11.56 18.60
N GLN A 147 7.84 11.28 19.65
CA GLN A 147 8.22 10.35 20.70
C GLN A 147 8.43 8.93 20.16
N VAL A 148 7.54 8.40 19.32
CA VAL A 148 7.69 7.05 18.74
C VAL A 148 8.93 6.99 17.82
N ARG A 149 9.24 8.06 17.08
CA ARG A 149 10.48 8.16 16.30
C ARG A 149 11.73 8.17 17.19
N ALA A 150 11.72 8.92 18.28
CA ALA A 150 12.82 8.93 19.25
C ALA A 150 13.02 7.56 19.90
N ASP A 151 11.93 6.88 20.29
CA ASP A 151 11.91 5.53 20.83
C ASP A 151 12.53 4.48 19.88
N ILE A 152 12.21 4.55 18.58
CA ILE A 152 12.75 3.64 17.55
C ILE A 152 14.25 3.90 17.34
N ASN A 153 14.66 5.15 17.16
CA ASN A 153 16.07 5.51 16.93
C ASN A 153 16.93 5.19 18.16
N ALA A 154 16.44 5.43 19.39
CA ALA A 154 17.16 5.08 20.62
C ALA A 154 17.33 3.57 20.81
N TRP A 155 16.31 2.77 20.47
CA TRP A 155 16.40 1.30 20.49
C TRP A 155 17.41 0.78 19.45
N TRP A 156 17.37 1.32 18.22
CA TRP A 156 18.34 0.98 17.18
C TRP A 156 19.77 1.35 17.59
N ALA A 157 20.01 2.57 18.06
CA ALA A 157 21.33 3.03 18.48
C ALA A 157 21.93 2.18 19.61
N ALA A 158 21.12 1.73 20.57
CA ALA A 158 21.56 0.82 21.63
C ALA A 158 21.99 -0.55 21.07
N ASN A 159 21.18 -1.17 20.20
CA ASN A 159 21.53 -2.44 19.56
C ASN A 159 22.78 -2.32 18.67
N ALA A 160 22.90 -1.24 17.90
CA ALA A 160 24.03 -0.97 17.02
C ALA A 160 25.35 -0.76 17.80
N ALA A 161 25.28 -0.13 18.98
CA ALA A 161 26.43 -0.01 19.90
C ALA A 161 26.84 -1.35 20.52
N GLU A 162 25.90 -2.30 20.69
CA GLU A 162 26.17 -3.68 21.13
C GLU A 162 26.60 -4.61 19.97
N GLY A 163 26.60 -4.14 18.71
CA GLY A 163 26.90 -4.98 17.55
C GLY A 163 25.83 -6.04 17.26
N ARG A 164 24.57 -5.73 17.58
CA ARG A 164 23.37 -6.55 17.34
C ARG A 164 22.45 -5.87 16.33
N ALA A 165 21.98 -6.61 15.33
CA ALA A 165 21.05 -6.08 14.34
C ALA A 165 19.66 -5.78 14.97
N SER A 166 18.93 -4.83 14.39
CA SER A 166 17.58 -4.46 14.84
C SER A 166 16.56 -4.80 13.76
N ILE A 167 15.69 -5.79 13.96
CA ILE A 167 14.63 -6.12 12.99
C ILE A 167 13.28 -5.54 13.45
N LEU A 168 12.75 -4.58 12.70
CA LEU A 168 11.48 -3.91 12.96
C LEU A 168 10.42 -4.37 11.95
N TYR A 169 9.55 -5.27 12.40
CA TYR A 169 8.43 -5.77 11.63
C TYR A 169 7.29 -4.74 11.54
N CYS A 170 6.87 -4.46 10.31
CA CYS A 170 5.85 -3.46 9.98
C CYS A 170 5.19 -3.79 8.62
N TYR A 171 3.95 -3.35 8.42
CA TYR A 171 3.26 -3.49 7.13
C TYR A 171 4.04 -2.74 6.03
N ALA A 172 4.21 -3.39 4.86
CA ALA A 172 5.13 -2.93 3.83
C ALA A 172 4.69 -1.66 3.08
N PHE A 173 3.39 -1.34 3.12
CA PHE A 173 2.80 -0.09 2.63
C PHE A 173 2.36 0.78 3.81
N GLY A 174 2.51 2.11 3.67
CA GLY A 174 2.25 3.08 4.72
C GLY A 174 3.27 3.02 5.86
N LYS A 175 3.17 1.97 6.68
CA LYS A 175 3.82 1.88 7.99
C LYS A 175 5.35 1.84 7.88
N ALA A 176 5.87 1.03 6.96
CA ALA A 176 7.31 0.97 6.71
C ALA A 176 7.88 2.32 6.23
N GLN A 177 7.18 3.05 5.36
CA GLN A 177 7.60 4.37 4.89
C GLN A 177 7.50 5.44 5.98
N ARG A 178 6.44 5.41 6.80
CA ARG A 178 6.25 6.28 7.96
C ARG A 178 7.34 6.12 9.03
N ILE A 179 7.78 4.87 9.25
CA ILE A 179 8.93 4.54 10.09
C ILE A 179 10.19 5.11 9.43
N LEU A 180 10.46 4.75 8.17
CA LEU A 180 11.66 5.12 7.42
C LEU A 180 11.90 6.64 7.39
N HIS A 181 10.88 7.43 7.09
CA HIS A 181 10.93 8.91 7.12
C HIS A 181 11.36 9.48 8.48
N GLY A 182 11.16 8.75 9.58
CA GLY A 182 11.54 9.15 10.93
C GLY A 182 12.88 8.61 11.44
N LEU A 183 13.68 7.93 10.60
CA LEU A 183 14.95 7.31 11.01
C LEU A 183 16.15 8.26 10.89
N ASP A 184 17.02 8.24 11.89
CA ASP A 184 18.33 8.91 11.85
C ASP A 184 19.36 7.98 11.17
N ALA A 185 19.58 8.22 9.88
CA ALA A 185 20.52 7.46 9.06
C ALA A 185 22.00 7.58 9.49
N SER A 186 22.34 8.42 10.46
CA SER A 186 23.70 8.48 11.02
C SER A 186 24.04 7.33 11.98
N ILE A 187 23.02 6.61 12.49
CA ILE A 187 23.18 5.49 13.42
C ILE A 187 23.81 4.27 12.73
N GLY A 188 23.49 4.03 11.46
CA GLY A 188 23.96 2.88 10.69
C GLY A 188 23.20 2.65 9.38
N PRO A 189 23.43 1.51 8.70
CA PRO A 189 22.71 1.18 7.47
C PRO A 189 21.24 0.84 7.74
N ILE A 190 20.36 1.24 6.82
CA ILE A 190 18.93 0.88 6.87
C ILE A 190 18.66 -0.14 5.77
N VAL A 191 18.29 -1.35 6.16
CA VAL A 191 18.04 -2.47 5.24
C VAL A 191 16.54 -2.63 5.03
N ALA A 192 16.11 -2.70 3.77
CA ALA A 192 14.71 -2.96 3.41
C ALA A 192 14.52 -4.39 2.87
N HIS A 193 13.45 -5.06 3.32
CA HIS A 193 12.94 -6.25 2.65
C HIS A 193 12.42 -5.89 1.25
N GLY A 194 12.51 -6.80 0.27
CA GLY A 194 12.14 -6.49 -1.13
C GLY A 194 10.71 -5.97 -1.32
N ALA A 195 9.75 -6.51 -0.55
CA ALA A 195 8.36 -6.05 -0.53
C ALA A 195 8.20 -4.60 -0.02
N VAL A 196 9.09 -4.15 0.87
CA VAL A 196 9.16 -2.77 1.37
C VAL A 196 9.85 -1.88 0.33
N GLU A 197 10.96 -2.34 -0.26
CA GLU A 197 11.76 -1.53 -1.18
C GLU A 197 11.10 -1.29 -2.55
N GLY A 198 10.19 -2.17 -2.98
CA GLY A 198 9.28 -1.88 -4.09
C GLY A 198 8.51 -0.58 -3.87
N LEU A 199 7.89 -0.43 -2.70
CA LEU A 199 7.05 0.72 -2.36
C LEU A 199 7.88 1.96 -1.96
N ASN A 200 9.02 1.79 -1.27
CA ASN A 200 9.93 2.89 -0.96
C ASN A 200 10.36 3.67 -2.23
N ARG A 201 10.66 2.96 -3.32
CA ARG A 201 11.04 3.57 -4.61
C ARG A 201 9.89 4.34 -5.26
N VAL A 202 8.65 3.89 -5.10
CA VAL A 202 7.47 4.65 -5.56
C VAL A 202 7.31 5.94 -4.74
N TYR A 203 7.36 5.86 -3.40
CA TYR A 203 7.28 7.03 -2.52
C TYR A 203 8.36 8.09 -2.84
N ARG A 204 9.61 7.66 -3.04
CA ARG A 204 10.71 8.58 -3.42
C ARG A 204 10.48 9.21 -4.80
N THR A 205 9.99 8.44 -5.77
CA THR A 205 9.62 8.97 -7.11
C THR A 205 8.47 9.97 -7.02
N SER A 206 7.52 9.77 -6.09
CA SER A 206 6.45 10.72 -5.74
C SER A 206 6.92 11.91 -4.88
N GLY A 207 8.24 12.09 -4.67
CA GLY A 207 8.80 13.24 -3.95
C GLY A 207 8.85 13.12 -2.43
N VAL A 208 8.44 11.99 -1.84
CA VAL A 208 8.50 11.80 -0.38
C VAL A 208 9.96 11.62 0.04
N VAL A 209 10.50 12.63 0.75
CA VAL A 209 11.85 12.60 1.30
C VAL A 209 11.93 11.51 2.37
N MET A 210 12.88 10.59 2.20
CA MET A 210 13.16 9.49 3.13
C MET A 210 14.66 9.14 3.08
N PRO A 211 15.24 8.65 4.17
CA PRO A 211 16.59 8.06 4.17
C PRO A 211 16.80 7.04 3.04
N PRO A 212 18.03 6.89 2.53
CA PRO A 212 18.37 5.81 1.62
C PRO A 212 18.22 4.45 2.32
N THR A 213 17.89 3.43 1.54
CA THR A 213 17.80 2.04 1.98
C THR A 213 18.56 1.15 0.99
N ILE A 214 19.03 0.02 1.49
CA ILE A 214 19.66 -1.04 0.69
C ILE A 214 18.92 -2.36 0.93
N THR A 215 18.90 -3.25 -0.04
CA THR A 215 18.48 -4.64 0.20
C THR A 215 19.62 -5.40 0.89
N VAL A 216 19.29 -6.54 1.51
CA VAL A 216 20.29 -7.40 2.18
C VAL A 216 21.38 -7.94 1.22
N SER A 217 21.14 -7.90 -0.10
CA SER A 217 22.08 -8.35 -1.13
C SER A 217 23.02 -7.24 -1.64
N GLU A 218 22.76 -5.98 -1.29
CA GLU A 218 23.56 -4.80 -1.69
C GLU A 218 24.54 -4.34 -0.59
N ILE A 219 24.60 -5.08 0.53
CA ILE A 219 25.55 -4.89 1.61
C ILE A 219 26.96 -5.25 1.14
N ALA A 220 27.89 -4.29 1.18
CA ALA A 220 29.29 -4.51 0.80
C ALA A 220 30.12 -5.25 1.87
N ASP A 221 29.92 -4.93 3.15
CA ASP A 221 30.54 -5.64 4.29
C ASP A 221 29.47 -6.33 5.14
N PRO A 222 29.44 -7.67 5.22
CA PRO A 222 28.53 -8.40 6.10
C PRO A 222 28.63 -8.03 7.59
N ALA A 223 29.72 -7.40 8.05
CA ALA A 223 29.82 -6.87 9.40
C ALA A 223 28.83 -5.71 9.66
N ASP A 224 28.46 -4.93 8.64
CA ASP A 224 27.54 -3.79 8.79
C ASP A 224 26.09 -4.23 9.08
N LEU A 225 25.70 -5.46 8.72
CA LEU A 225 24.43 -6.06 9.11
C LEU A 225 24.24 -6.04 10.64
N ARG A 226 25.32 -6.17 11.41
CA ARG A 226 25.32 -6.15 12.88
C ARG A 226 24.95 -4.79 13.49
N ARG A 227 24.90 -3.73 12.68
CA ARG A 227 24.51 -2.38 13.10
C ARG A 227 23.24 -1.89 12.39
N ALA A 228 22.65 -2.73 11.54
CA ALA A 228 21.54 -2.36 10.69
C ALA A 228 20.21 -2.23 11.44
N LEU A 229 19.37 -1.30 10.99
CA LEU A 229 17.93 -1.35 11.21
C LEU A 229 17.25 -1.93 9.97
N VAL A 230 16.53 -3.02 10.16
CA VAL A 230 15.92 -3.84 9.12
C VAL A 230 14.41 -3.62 9.13
N LEU A 231 13.85 -3.09 8.04
CA LEU A 231 12.41 -2.94 7.85
C LEU A 231 11.86 -4.12 7.04
N ALA A 232 10.95 -4.89 7.64
CA ALA A 232 10.45 -6.14 7.05
C ALA A 232 8.95 -6.36 7.30
N PRO A 233 8.22 -7.02 6.39
CA PRO A 233 6.84 -7.44 6.63
C PRO A 233 6.79 -8.55 7.69
N PRO A 234 5.66 -8.75 8.40
CA PRO A 234 5.54 -9.82 9.40
C PRO A 234 5.75 -11.22 8.79
N SER A 235 5.35 -11.40 7.53
CA SER A 235 5.56 -12.60 6.70
C SER A 235 7.03 -13.02 6.57
N ALA A 236 7.99 -12.11 6.77
CA ALA A 236 9.42 -12.44 6.75
C ALA A 236 9.91 -13.14 8.04
N ARG A 237 9.17 -13.06 9.16
CA ARG A 237 9.64 -13.49 10.48
C ARG A 237 9.87 -15.01 10.56
N GLY A 238 11.06 -15.41 11.02
CA GLY A 238 11.45 -16.83 11.17
C GLY A 238 11.84 -17.55 9.88
N THR A 239 11.69 -16.90 8.72
CA THR A 239 12.14 -17.42 7.42
C THR A 239 13.68 -17.53 7.36
N PRO A 240 14.26 -18.25 6.36
CA PRO A 240 15.70 -18.23 6.13
C PRO A 240 16.28 -16.83 5.87
N TRP A 241 15.46 -15.85 5.47
CA TRP A 241 15.91 -14.48 5.20
C TRP A 241 16.36 -13.76 6.49
N THR A 242 15.63 -13.89 7.61
CA THR A 242 16.03 -13.21 8.87
C THR A 242 17.31 -13.77 9.47
N ARG A 243 17.68 -15.01 9.13
CA ARG A 243 18.93 -15.65 9.59
C ARG A 243 20.19 -14.94 9.07
N ARG A 244 20.08 -14.16 7.98
CA ARG A 244 21.17 -13.36 7.42
C ARG A 244 21.68 -12.28 8.39
N PHE A 245 20.85 -11.83 9.32
CA PHE A 245 21.21 -10.81 10.32
C PHE A 245 21.86 -11.39 11.59
N GLY A 246 21.99 -12.72 11.69
CA GLY A 246 22.62 -13.39 12.84
C GLY A 246 21.84 -13.19 14.15
N GLU A 247 22.56 -12.87 15.22
CA GLU A 247 21.96 -12.42 16.47
C GLU A 247 21.39 -11.00 16.31
N HIS A 248 20.10 -10.86 16.60
CA HIS A 248 19.33 -9.64 16.40
C HIS A 248 18.33 -9.45 17.54
N ALA A 249 18.01 -8.19 17.86
CA ALA A 249 16.82 -7.86 18.63
C ALA A 249 15.66 -7.65 17.66
N ASP A 250 14.43 -8.00 18.06
CA ASP A 250 13.26 -7.87 17.21
C ASP A 250 12.12 -7.03 17.80
N ALA A 251 11.37 -6.39 16.92
CA ALA A 251 10.35 -5.44 17.30
C ALA A 251 9.17 -5.44 16.32
N PHE A 252 8.00 -4.99 16.79
CA PHE A 252 6.81 -4.84 15.95
C PHE A 252 6.23 -3.43 16.08
N ALA A 253 5.89 -2.79 14.95
CA ALA A 253 5.21 -1.50 14.90
C ALA A 253 3.74 -1.68 14.52
N SER A 254 2.81 -1.42 15.45
CA SER A 254 1.36 -1.50 15.20
C SER A 254 0.53 -0.91 16.35
N GLY A 255 -0.65 -0.37 16.07
CA GLY A 255 -1.64 0.04 17.07
C GLY A 255 -2.03 -1.09 18.03
N TRP A 256 -2.04 -2.34 17.55
CA TRP A 256 -2.27 -3.54 18.36
C TRP A 256 -1.23 -3.69 19.50
N MET A 257 -0.03 -3.11 19.37
CA MET A 257 1.00 -3.14 20.43
C MET A 257 0.62 -2.33 21.68
N ARG A 258 -0.48 -1.58 21.66
CA ARG A 258 -1.10 -0.99 22.85
C ARG A 258 -1.58 -2.05 23.84
N LEU A 259 -1.97 -3.24 23.36
CA LEU A 259 -2.49 -4.32 24.20
C LEU A 259 -1.38 -5.29 24.63
N ARG A 260 -1.23 -5.48 25.96
CA ARG A 260 -0.30 -6.45 26.57
C ARG A 260 -0.48 -7.87 26.00
N GLY A 261 -1.72 -8.28 25.73
CA GLY A 261 -2.04 -9.58 25.14
C GLY A 261 -1.56 -9.74 23.70
N ALA A 262 -1.64 -8.70 22.87
CA ALA A 262 -1.15 -8.73 21.49
C ALA A 262 0.39 -8.75 21.44
N ARG A 263 1.05 -7.90 22.25
CA ARG A 263 2.52 -7.95 22.46
C ARG A 263 2.97 -9.36 22.86
N ARG A 264 2.34 -9.96 23.88
CA ARG A 264 2.70 -11.32 24.36
C ARG A 264 2.43 -12.40 23.32
N ARG A 265 1.36 -12.30 22.51
CA ARG A 265 1.07 -13.25 21.42
C ARG A 265 2.09 -13.17 20.29
N ARG A 266 2.50 -11.97 19.87
CA ARG A 266 3.54 -11.82 18.84
C ARG A 266 4.94 -12.19 19.37
N GLY A 267 5.20 -12.03 20.67
CA GLY A 267 6.42 -12.53 21.31
C GLY A 267 7.68 -11.90 20.71
N VAL A 268 7.69 -10.58 20.64
CA VAL A 268 8.81 -9.74 20.18
C VAL A 268 9.46 -9.01 21.36
N ASP A 269 10.73 -8.63 21.26
CA ASP A 269 11.44 -7.94 22.36
C ASP A 269 10.84 -6.55 22.64
N ARG A 270 10.47 -5.81 21.58
CA ARG A 270 9.90 -4.47 21.67
C ARG A 270 8.61 -4.33 20.83
N GLY A 271 7.66 -3.53 21.30
CA GLY A 271 6.44 -3.21 20.55
C GLY A 271 6.20 -1.71 20.50
N PHE A 272 6.31 -1.10 19.32
CA PHE A 272 6.07 0.33 19.12
C PHE A 272 4.59 0.57 18.76
N VAL A 273 3.95 1.52 19.44
CA VAL A 273 2.53 1.82 19.27
C VAL A 273 2.36 2.91 18.21
N MET A 274 2.16 2.50 16.97
CA MET A 274 1.79 3.40 15.88
C MET A 274 0.81 2.70 14.94
N SER A 275 -0.22 3.41 14.50
CA SER A 275 -1.15 2.94 13.47
C SER A 275 -1.38 4.00 12.42
N ASP A 276 -1.63 3.57 11.19
CA ASP A 276 -1.96 4.46 10.08
C ASP A 276 -3.47 4.71 9.94
N HIS A 277 -4.21 4.27 10.94
CA HIS A 277 -5.64 4.43 11.15
C HIS A 277 -5.89 5.40 12.30
N ALA A 278 -7.09 5.94 12.41
CA ALA A 278 -7.46 6.84 13.49
C ALA A 278 -7.59 6.08 14.83
N ASP A 279 -7.10 6.68 15.92
CA ASP A 279 -7.41 6.21 17.26
C ASP A 279 -8.80 6.67 17.71
N TRP A 280 -9.26 6.22 18.88
CA TRP A 280 -10.59 6.61 19.37
C TRP A 280 -10.79 8.14 19.49
N PRO A 281 -9.83 8.92 20.03
CA PRO A 281 -9.83 10.38 19.89
C PRO A 281 -9.88 10.91 18.45
N GLY A 282 -9.11 10.30 17.53
CA GLY A 282 -9.04 10.66 16.11
C GLY A 282 -10.36 10.47 15.38
N LEU A 283 -10.97 9.28 15.48
CA LEU A 283 -12.31 8.97 14.97
C LEU A 283 -13.32 10.01 15.49
N GLY A 284 -13.32 10.22 16.82
CA GLY A 284 -14.19 11.20 17.48
C GLY A 284 -13.88 12.67 17.16
N LYS A 285 -12.72 13.01 16.58
CA LYS A 285 -12.36 14.34 16.08
C LYS A 285 -12.80 14.52 14.63
N ALA A 286 -12.52 13.53 13.78
CA ALA A 286 -12.89 13.52 12.36
C ALA A 286 -14.41 13.62 12.18
N ILE A 287 -15.16 12.72 12.82
CA ILE A 287 -16.63 12.66 12.73
C ILE A 287 -17.29 13.99 13.16
N ARG A 288 -16.76 14.67 14.18
CA ARG A 288 -17.27 15.99 14.60
C ARG A 288 -16.95 17.09 13.59
N ALA A 289 -15.83 16.98 12.87
CA ALA A 289 -15.37 18.00 11.94
C ALA A 289 -16.09 17.94 10.57
N THR A 290 -16.76 16.83 10.22
CA THR A 290 -17.63 16.76 9.04
C THR A 290 -19.00 17.42 9.28
N GLY A 291 -19.44 17.53 10.53
CA GLY A 291 -20.76 18.02 10.90
C GLY A 291 -21.92 17.06 10.60
N ALA A 292 -21.65 15.83 10.14
CA ALA A 292 -22.66 14.89 9.68
C ALA A 292 -23.58 14.41 10.82
N GLU A 293 -24.90 14.52 10.62
CA GLU A 293 -25.91 14.01 11.57
C GLU A 293 -26.07 12.48 11.49
N ARG A 294 -25.71 11.88 10.34
CA ARG A 294 -25.72 10.43 10.10
C ARG A 294 -24.30 9.92 9.87
N VAL A 295 -23.92 8.87 10.59
CA VAL A 295 -22.59 8.26 10.50
C VAL A 295 -22.74 6.77 10.30
N ILE A 296 -22.17 6.23 9.23
CA ILE A 296 -22.22 4.81 8.88
C ILE A 296 -20.84 4.20 9.11
N VAL A 297 -20.73 3.25 10.03
CA VAL A 297 -19.46 2.65 10.42
C VAL A 297 -19.18 1.38 9.61
N THR A 298 -17.94 1.22 9.15
CA THR A 298 -17.43 0.08 8.38
C THR A 298 -16.14 -0.46 9.00
N HIS A 299 -15.94 -1.78 8.91
CA HIS A 299 -14.75 -2.49 9.40
C HIS A 299 -14.41 -2.32 10.91
N GLY A 300 -13.60 -3.23 11.45
CA GLY A 300 -13.11 -3.19 12.84
C GLY A 300 -14.21 -3.25 13.91
N SER A 301 -14.12 -2.35 14.90
CA SER A 301 -14.92 -2.38 16.14
C SER A 301 -16.32 -1.76 16.02
N VAL A 302 -16.97 -1.98 14.88
CA VAL A 302 -18.22 -1.34 14.41
C VAL A 302 -19.25 -1.13 15.52
N ALA A 303 -19.67 -2.18 16.20
CA ALA A 303 -20.79 -2.14 17.16
C ALA A 303 -20.53 -1.22 18.37
N VAL A 304 -19.26 -1.02 18.77
CA VAL A 304 -18.89 -0.14 19.88
C VAL A 304 -18.96 1.32 19.44
N LEU A 305 -18.43 1.65 18.26
CA LEU A 305 -18.48 3.01 17.72
C LEU A 305 -19.93 3.41 17.38
N VAL A 306 -20.70 2.54 16.72
CA VAL A 306 -22.14 2.74 16.43
C VAL A 306 -22.93 3.05 17.69
N ARG A 307 -22.75 2.27 18.77
CA ARG A 307 -23.42 2.53 20.04
C ARG A 307 -23.05 3.90 20.59
N TRP A 308 -21.77 4.25 20.64
CA TRP A 308 -21.30 5.52 21.20
C TRP A 308 -21.78 6.73 20.40
N LEU A 309 -21.87 6.63 19.07
CA LEU A 309 -22.42 7.69 18.21
C LEU A 309 -23.91 7.96 18.54
N ASN A 310 -24.70 6.90 18.74
CA ASN A 310 -26.09 7.04 19.18
C ASN A 310 -26.21 7.57 20.62
N GLU A 311 -25.28 7.23 21.53
CA GLU A 311 -25.20 7.84 22.87
C GLU A 311 -24.82 9.34 22.84
N LEU A 312 -24.18 9.81 21.77
CA LEU A 312 -23.93 11.24 21.50
C LEU A 312 -25.08 11.94 20.77
N GLY A 313 -26.16 11.23 20.41
CA GLY A 313 -27.31 11.78 19.67
C GLY A 313 -27.13 11.85 18.15
N LEU A 314 -26.06 11.29 17.59
CA LEU A 314 -25.88 11.14 16.15
C LEU A 314 -26.57 9.85 15.68
N ARG A 315 -27.07 9.83 14.44
CA ARG A 315 -27.64 8.61 13.83
C ARG A 315 -26.50 7.68 13.40
N GLY A 316 -26.05 6.85 14.33
CA GLY A 316 -25.02 5.82 14.10
C GLY A 316 -25.62 4.55 13.48
N GLU A 317 -25.11 4.16 12.31
CA GLU A 317 -25.48 2.96 11.55
C GLU A 317 -24.23 2.20 11.08
N SER A 318 -24.39 1.09 10.35
CA SER A 318 -23.25 0.32 9.83
C SER A 318 -23.53 -0.34 8.48
N PHE A 319 -22.50 -0.47 7.64
CA PHE A 319 -22.50 -1.42 6.53
C PHE A 319 -21.64 -2.64 6.85
N THR A 320 -22.07 -3.82 6.40
CA THR A 320 -21.23 -5.02 6.37
C THR A 320 -20.29 -4.92 5.17
N THR A 321 -18.99 -5.13 5.39
CA THR A 321 -17.93 -4.92 4.38
C THR A 321 -16.89 -6.02 4.42
N GLU A 322 -16.31 -6.40 3.26
CA GLU A 322 -15.23 -7.40 3.19
C GLU A 322 -13.82 -6.79 3.50
N TYR A 323 -13.72 -5.50 3.88
CA TYR A 323 -12.47 -4.81 4.25
C TYR A 323 -11.79 -5.42 5.49
N GLY A 324 -10.46 -5.31 5.54
CA GLY A 324 -9.57 -5.60 6.67
C GLY A 324 -9.58 -7.03 7.20
N ALA A 325 -10.04 -8.01 6.40
CA ALA A 325 -9.93 -9.42 6.72
C ALA A 325 -8.47 -9.92 6.88
N GLU A 326 -7.49 -9.12 6.41
CA GLU A 326 -6.05 -9.36 6.56
C GLU A 326 -5.44 -8.67 7.81
N GLU A 327 -6.17 -7.78 8.51
CA GLU A 327 -5.66 -6.99 9.66
C GLU A 327 -5.92 -7.64 11.04
N ASP A 328 -7.08 -8.30 11.22
CA ASP A 328 -7.62 -8.66 12.55
C ASP A 328 -7.12 -10.03 13.09
N GLU A 329 -6.52 -10.88 12.25
CA GLU A 329 -5.99 -12.18 12.65
C GLU A 329 -4.54 -12.07 13.20
N GLY A 330 -4.37 -12.44 14.47
CA GLY A 330 -3.04 -12.55 15.11
C GLY A 330 -2.21 -13.77 14.68
N GLY A 331 -2.35 -14.21 13.42
CA GLY A 331 -1.67 -15.35 12.81
C GLY A 331 -0.45 -14.96 11.96
N PRO A 332 0.13 -15.92 11.20
CA PRO A 332 1.13 -15.65 10.18
C PRO A 332 0.47 -15.27 8.84
N ASP A 333 0.78 -14.07 8.34
CA ASP A 333 0.20 -13.53 7.10
C ASP A 333 0.44 -14.46 5.90
N LYS A 334 -0.61 -14.69 5.11
CA LYS A 334 -0.52 -15.34 3.79
C LYS A 334 -0.69 -14.32 2.68
N GLU A 335 0.29 -13.41 2.54
CA GLU A 335 0.44 -12.60 1.34
C GLU A 335 0.54 -13.52 0.11
N GLN A 336 -0.53 -13.62 -0.70
CA GLN A 336 -0.53 -14.40 -1.92
C GLN A 336 0.24 -13.65 -3.02
N GLY A 337 1.56 -13.79 -3.00
CA GLY A 337 2.46 -13.17 -3.98
C GLY A 337 2.19 -13.63 -5.41
N ALA A 338 1.43 -12.83 -6.16
CA ALA A 338 1.15 -13.02 -7.58
C ALA A 338 2.36 -12.65 -8.48
N THR A 339 3.54 -13.17 -8.16
CA THR A 339 4.77 -12.98 -8.95
C THR A 339 5.49 -14.32 -9.13
N ARG A 340 5.31 -14.94 -10.30
CA ARG A 340 6.30 -15.89 -10.81
C ARG A 340 7.52 -15.09 -11.28
N ALA A 341 8.59 -15.16 -10.52
CA ALA A 341 9.96 -14.91 -10.98
C ALA A 341 10.74 -16.18 -10.68
N ASP A 342 11.49 -16.69 -11.66
CA ASP A 342 12.17 -17.97 -11.52
C ASP A 342 13.29 -17.92 -10.48
N ALA A 343 13.30 -18.93 -9.60
CA ALA A 343 14.46 -19.29 -8.80
C ALA A 343 15.20 -20.42 -9.53
N SER A 344 16.08 -20.06 -10.47
CA SER A 344 17.03 -20.99 -11.09
C SER A 344 18.39 -20.89 -10.40
N ASP A 345 18.99 -22.02 -10.02
CA ASP A 345 20.23 -22.05 -9.25
C ASP A 345 21.45 -21.49 -10.00
N GLU A 346 22.13 -20.51 -9.41
CA GLU A 346 23.50 -20.14 -9.80
C GLU A 346 24.51 -21.09 -9.11
N VAL A 347 24.78 -22.24 -9.74
CA VAL A 347 25.94 -23.08 -9.41
C VAL A 347 27.12 -22.63 -10.26
N ALA A 348 28.07 -21.92 -9.65
CA ALA A 348 29.31 -21.54 -10.32
C ALA A 348 30.19 -22.77 -10.59
N SER A 349 30.58 -22.97 -11.85
CA SER A 349 31.57 -23.97 -12.26
C SER A 349 32.86 -23.28 -12.71
N ASP A 350 33.94 -23.49 -11.96
CA ASP A 350 35.31 -23.12 -12.34
C ASP A 350 35.91 -24.18 -13.29
N GLY A 351 36.88 -23.79 -14.12
CA GLY A 351 37.57 -24.68 -15.08
C GLY A 351 37.70 -24.12 -16.49
N ALA A 352 38.90 -24.25 -17.09
CA ALA A 352 39.25 -23.73 -18.41
C ALA A 352 39.59 -24.84 -19.43
N GLU A 353 40.08 -24.43 -20.61
CA GLU A 353 40.54 -25.25 -21.76
C GLU A 353 39.43 -25.83 -22.69
N ALA A 354 39.62 -26.04 -24.00
CA ALA A 354 40.48 -25.39 -25.02
C ALA A 354 40.09 -25.84 -26.48
N VAL A 355 40.70 -25.20 -27.51
CA VAL A 355 40.89 -25.66 -28.91
C VAL A 355 39.71 -25.75 -29.92
N ALA A 356 39.57 -24.68 -30.72
CA ALA A 356 39.51 -24.58 -32.20
C ALA A 356 38.93 -25.67 -33.17
N SER A 357 38.07 -25.20 -34.10
CA SER A 357 38.17 -25.28 -35.59
C SER A 357 38.01 -26.60 -36.41
N ALA A 358 36.88 -26.73 -37.13
CA ALA A 358 36.74 -27.12 -38.57
C ALA A 358 35.26 -26.87 -39.01
N GLN A 359 34.82 -26.36 -40.17
CA GLN A 359 35.14 -26.43 -41.61
C GLN A 359 34.54 -27.61 -42.44
N ALA A 360 33.43 -27.28 -43.15
CA ALA A 360 33.10 -27.54 -44.57
C ALA A 360 32.84 -28.96 -45.17
N ALA A 361 31.63 -29.14 -45.73
CA ALA A 361 31.22 -29.89 -46.96
C ALA A 361 29.70 -29.62 -47.20
N SER A 362 29.05 -29.38 -48.36
CA SER A 362 29.17 -29.77 -49.80
C SER A 362 28.89 -31.26 -50.07
N GLU A 363 28.15 -31.74 -51.08
CA GLU A 363 27.33 -31.18 -52.20
C GLU A 363 26.12 -32.16 -52.41
N THR A 364 25.29 -32.33 -53.46
CA THR A 364 25.29 -31.92 -54.89
C THR A 364 23.88 -31.96 -55.54
N ARG A 365 23.64 -31.05 -56.50
CA ARG A 365 22.73 -31.15 -57.69
C ARG A 365 21.18 -31.30 -57.48
N ALA A 366 20.32 -30.97 -58.46
CA ALA A 366 20.53 -30.99 -59.93
C ALA A 366 19.73 -29.96 -60.79
N ARG A 367 20.36 -29.51 -61.90
CA ARG A 367 19.82 -29.15 -63.26
C ARG A 367 18.70 -28.06 -63.36
N LEU A 368 18.90 -26.79 -63.78
CA LEU A 368 19.48 -26.20 -65.02
C LEU A 368 19.03 -26.85 -66.36
N PRO A 369 18.94 -26.10 -67.50
CA PRO A 369 18.62 -24.66 -67.72
C PRO A 369 17.82 -24.34 -69.03
N SER A 370 17.47 -23.06 -69.26
CA SER A 370 17.57 -22.26 -70.53
C SER A 370 16.58 -21.08 -70.50
N ASP A 371 16.99 -19.80 -70.38
CA ASP A 371 17.54 -18.88 -71.41
C ASP A 371 16.47 -18.24 -72.34
N PRO A 372 16.63 -16.98 -72.84
CA PRO A 372 17.02 -15.77 -72.10
C PRO A 372 16.28 -14.48 -72.61
N ASP A 373 16.81 -13.31 -72.21
CA ASP A 373 16.83 -12.02 -72.95
C ASP A 373 15.78 -10.91 -72.64
N ALA A 374 16.09 -9.69 -73.09
CA ALA A 374 15.74 -8.39 -72.48
C ALA A 374 14.50 -7.64 -73.05
N GLY A 375 14.17 -6.51 -72.39
CA GLY A 375 13.08 -5.58 -72.70
C GLY A 375 12.60 -4.89 -71.40
N ASP A 376 13.27 -3.86 -70.88
CA ASP A 376 13.32 -2.44 -71.32
C ASP A 376 12.13 -1.60 -70.75
N ASP A 377 12.44 -0.37 -70.34
CA ASP A 377 11.65 0.56 -69.50
C ASP A 377 10.76 1.52 -70.34
N PRO A 378 10.00 2.52 -69.80
CA PRO A 378 9.31 2.69 -68.50
C PRO A 378 7.85 3.26 -68.65
N GLU A 379 7.23 3.76 -67.56
CA GLU A 379 6.17 4.83 -67.50
C GLU A 379 4.79 4.55 -68.21
N ASP A 380 3.63 5.16 -67.89
CA ASP A 380 3.21 6.17 -66.89
C ASP A 380 1.74 5.80 -66.38
N PRO A 381 0.87 6.61 -65.73
CA PRO A 381 -0.05 6.09 -64.72
C PRO A 381 -1.55 6.48 -64.93
N ALA A 382 -2.30 6.56 -63.82
CA ALA A 382 -3.59 7.24 -63.63
C ALA A 382 -4.89 6.56 -64.11
N SER A 383 -5.62 6.00 -63.14
CA SER A 383 -7.09 6.10 -62.98
C SER A 383 -7.45 5.90 -61.51
#